data_AF-B9HD58-F1
#
_entry.id   AF-B9HD58-F1
#
_cell.length_a   1.000
_cell.length_b   1.000
_cell.length_c   1.000
_cell.angle_alpha   90.00
_cell.angle_beta   90.00
_cell.angle_gamma   90.00
#
_symmetry.space_group_name_H-M   'P 1'
#
loop_
_entity.id
_entity.type
_entity.pdbx_description
1 polymer ?
#
loop_
_entity_poly.entity_id
_entity_poly.type
_entity_poly.pdbx_seq_one_letter_code
_entity_poly.pdbx_strand_id
1 'polypeptide(L)'
;MQKLHEEQASLILEGRTADNEDEMMEVEAAVKAAMSVFNARGNSAATIDAAKSAAAAALVALKDQANLPVKLDEFGRDINLQKRMDMEKRAKARQRRKTRFDSKRLSYMEVDSSDQKIEGELSTDESESDSEKNAAYQSTRDLLLRTAEEIQ
;
A
#
# COMPACT_ATOMS: atom_id res chain seq x y z
N MET A 1 -0.58 -15.39 -24.02
CA MET A 1 -0.08 -15.51 -22.64
C MET A 1 1.00 -14.47 -22.34
N GLN A 2 2.11 -14.42 -23.08
CA GLN A 2 3.21 -13.47 -22.80
C GLN A 2 2.77 -11.99 -22.71
N LYS A 3 2.06 -11.46 -23.73
CA LYS A 3 1.59 -10.07 -23.72
C LYS A 3 0.70 -9.71 -22.52
N LEU A 4 -0.17 -10.65 -22.13
CA LEU A 4 -1.07 -10.46 -20.99
C LEU A 4 -0.29 -10.42 -19.67
N HIS A 5 0.75 -11.25 -19.53
CA HIS A 5 1.64 -11.21 -18.35
C HIS A 5 2.47 -9.93 -18.31
N GLU A 6 2.94 -9.44 -19.46
CA GLU A 6 3.67 -8.17 -19.57
C GLU A 6 2.76 -6.98 -19.20
N GLU A 7 1.52 -6.96 -19.68
CA GLU A 7 0.52 -5.96 -19.31
C GLU A 7 0.19 -5.99 -17.81
N GLN A 8 0.00 -7.19 -17.25
CA GLN A 8 -0.24 -7.35 -15.81
C GLN A 8 0.95 -6.87 -14.97
N ALA A 9 2.18 -7.23 -15.35
CA ALA A 9 3.39 -6.79 -14.65
C ALA A 9 3.54 -5.26 -14.71
N SER A 10 3.22 -4.66 -15.86
CA SER A 10 3.26 -3.20 -16.04
C SER A 10 2.23 -2.50 -15.15
N LEU A 11 0.99 -2.99 -15.11
CA LEU A 11 -0.06 -2.45 -14.23
C LEU A 11 0.31 -2.57 -12.74
N ILE A 12 0.95 -3.67 -12.33
CA ILE A 12 1.44 -3.83 -10.95
C ILE A 12 2.54 -2.83 -10.65
N LEU A 13 3.48 -2.62 -11.58
CA LEU A 13 4.56 -1.66 -11.41
C LEU A 13 4.02 -0.23 -11.30
N GLU A 14 3.12 0.17 -12.19
CA GLU A 14 2.46 1.48 -12.16
C GLU A 14 1.67 1.69 -10.85
N GLY A 15 0.97 0.65 -10.39
CA GLY A 15 0.29 0.69 -9.09
C GLY A 15 1.26 0.90 -7.93
N ARG A 16 2.41 0.21 -7.94
CA ARG A 16 3.46 0.37 -6.93
C ARG A 16 4.09 1.77 -6.97
N THR A 17 4.33 2.34 -8.15
CA THR A 17 4.90 3.69 -8.27
C THR A 17 3.92 4.73 -7.75
N ALA A 18 2.64 4.65 -8.12
CA ALA A 18 1.62 5.57 -7.64
C ALA A 18 1.44 5.47 -6.11
N ASP A 19 1.46 4.26 -5.56
CA ASP A 19 1.41 4.04 -4.11
C ASP A 19 2.64 4.63 -3.39
N ASN A 20 3.84 4.45 -3.95
CA ASN A 20 5.07 5.01 -3.40
C ASN A 20 5.08 6.55 -3.44
N GLU A 21 4.67 7.15 -4.54
CA GLU A 21 4.57 8.62 -4.65
C GLU A 21 3.62 9.18 -3.59
N ASP A 22 2.48 8.52 -3.39
CA ASP A 22 1.46 8.92 -2.43
C ASP A 22 1.94 8.83 -0.97
N GLU A 23 2.80 7.88 -0.65
CA GLU A 23 3.45 7.72 0.66
C GLU A 23 4.63 8.67 0.86
N MET A 24 5.45 8.87 -0.18
CA MET A 24 6.59 9.77 -0.15
C MET A 24 6.18 11.22 0.09
N MET A 25 5.03 11.67 -0.43
CA MET A 25 4.52 13.01 -0.16
C MET A 25 4.38 13.33 1.34
N GLU A 26 3.93 12.37 2.17
CA GLU A 26 3.80 12.60 3.62
C GLU A 26 5.18 12.63 4.31
N VAL A 27 6.06 11.71 3.91
CA VAL A 27 7.41 11.58 4.48
C VAL A 27 8.27 12.78 4.13
N GLU A 28 8.19 13.28 2.90
CA GLU A 28 8.97 14.43 2.43
C GLU A 28 8.69 15.69 3.24
N ALA A 29 7.42 15.98 3.55
CA ALA A 29 7.06 17.13 4.36
C ALA A 29 7.69 17.05 5.76
N ALA A 30 7.63 15.87 6.39
CA ALA A 30 8.23 15.63 7.69
C ALA A 30 9.77 15.74 7.66
N VAL A 31 10.40 15.16 6.63
CA VAL A 31 11.85 15.22 6.43
C VAL A 31 12.31 16.66 6.17
N LYS A 32 11.61 17.41 5.31
CA LYS A 32 11.90 18.83 5.04
C LYS A 32 11.81 19.66 6.31
N ALA A 33 10.81 19.42 7.16
CA ALA A 33 10.66 20.09 8.44
C ALA A 33 11.81 19.75 9.42
N ALA A 34 12.16 18.47 9.56
CA ALA A 34 13.29 18.04 10.40
C ALA A 34 14.62 18.63 9.90
N MET A 35 14.87 18.56 8.60
CA MET A 35 16.09 19.11 7.97
C MET A 35 16.19 20.62 8.14
N SER A 36 15.08 21.36 8.10
CA SER A 36 15.08 22.79 8.41
C SER A 36 15.61 23.06 9.82
N VAL A 37 15.22 22.26 10.82
CA VAL A 37 15.72 22.38 12.19
C VAL A 37 17.21 22.05 12.27
N PHE A 38 17.66 20.97 11.62
CA PHE A 38 19.08 20.60 11.58
C PHE A 38 19.94 21.68 10.93
N ASN A 39 19.49 22.25 9.81
CA ASN A 39 20.21 23.30 9.10
C ASN A 39 20.30 24.60 9.92
N ALA A 40 19.27 24.92 10.72
CA ALA A 40 19.24 26.13 11.51
C ALA A 40 20.03 26.04 12.82
N ARG A 41 20.06 24.87 13.45
CA ARG A 41 20.46 24.72 14.86
C ARG A 41 21.61 23.73 15.07
N GLY A 42 22.08 23.08 14.00
CA GLY A 42 23.15 22.10 14.03
C GLY A 42 22.74 20.77 14.66
N ASN A 43 23.73 19.93 15.00
CA ASN A 43 23.49 18.59 15.54
C ASN A 43 23.79 18.53 17.05
N SER A 44 22.75 18.39 17.86
CA SER A 44 22.82 18.19 19.31
C SER A 44 21.56 17.44 19.79
N ALA A 45 21.58 16.88 20.99
CA ALA A 45 20.41 16.18 21.54
C ALA A 45 19.14 17.04 21.54
N ALA A 46 19.25 18.32 21.91
CA ALA A 46 18.14 19.26 21.89
C ALA A 46 17.63 19.57 20.47
N THR A 47 18.48 19.49 19.45
CA THR A 47 18.06 19.70 18.05
C THR A 47 17.41 18.46 17.47
N ILE A 48 17.78 17.26 17.92
CA ILE A 48 17.09 16.01 17.58
C ILE A 48 15.64 16.03 18.08
N ASP A 49 15.40 16.42 19.34
CA ASP A 49 14.05 16.52 19.90
C ASP A 49 13.19 17.58 19.18
N ALA A 50 13.80 18.72 18.85
CA ALA A 50 13.15 19.77 18.08
C ALA A 50 12.83 19.32 16.65
N ALA A 51 13.73 18.61 15.99
CA ALA A 51 13.53 18.07 14.64
C ALA A 51 12.42 17.01 14.63
N LYS A 52 12.38 16.12 15.63
CA LYS A 52 11.30 15.14 15.81
C LYS A 52 9.95 15.84 16.01
N SER A 53 9.91 16.89 16.83
CA SER A 53 8.68 17.67 17.06
C SER A 53 8.21 18.39 15.80
N ALA A 54 9.14 18.97 15.02
CA ALA A 54 8.84 19.61 13.74
C ALA A 54 8.32 18.61 12.69
N ALA A 55 8.93 17.43 12.59
CA ALA A 55 8.45 16.35 11.72
C ALA A 55 7.03 15.90 12.12
N ALA A 56 6.77 15.69 13.42
CA ALA A 56 5.45 15.31 13.91
C ALA A 56 4.40 16.40 13.62
N ALA A 57 4.75 17.68 13.82
CA ALA A 57 3.88 18.81 13.52
C ALA A 57 3.55 18.90 12.02
N ALA A 58 4.52 18.64 11.14
CA ALA A 58 4.30 18.61 9.69
C ALA A 58 3.33 17.49 9.28
N LEU A 59 3.45 16.30 9.89
CA LEU A 59 2.51 15.20 9.65
C LEU A 59 1.08 15.52 10.11
N VAL A 60 0.93 16.22 11.24
CA VAL A 60 -0.39 16.65 11.73
C VAL A 60 -0.97 17.72 10.80
N ALA A 61 -0.18 18.72 10.41
CA ALA A 61 -0.63 19.77 9.50
C ALA A 61 -1.09 19.21 8.14
N LEU A 62 -0.44 18.16 7.63
CA LEU A 62 -0.86 17.49 6.40
C LEU A 62 -2.24 16.83 6.55
N LYS A 63 -2.49 16.19 7.71
CA LYS A 63 -3.81 15.60 8.03
C LYS A 63 -4.88 16.66 8.18
N ASP A 64 -4.53 17.82 8.75
CA ASP A 64 -5.46 18.95 8.89
C ASP A 64 -5.78 19.61 7.54
N GLN A 65 -4.81 19.67 6.61
CA GLN A 65 -5.09 20.07 5.23
C GLN A 65 -6.03 19.09 4.51
N ALA A 66 -6.01 17.81 4.89
CA ALA A 66 -6.96 16.83 4.38
C ALA A 66 -8.40 17.03 4.91
N ASN A 67 -8.57 17.81 5.99
CA ASN A 67 -9.88 18.19 6.53
C ASN A 67 -10.40 19.48 5.87
N LEU A 68 -10.51 19.47 4.54
CA LEU A 68 -11.11 20.57 3.77
C LEU A 68 -12.51 20.90 4.34
N PRO A 69 -12.81 22.17 4.67
CA PRO A 69 -14.13 22.53 5.18
C PRO A 69 -15.20 22.35 4.10
N VAL A 70 -16.42 22.02 4.53
CA VAL A 70 -17.61 21.98 3.66
C VAL A 70 -17.83 23.37 3.08
N LYS A 71 -17.85 23.48 1.75
CA LYS A 71 -18.11 24.74 1.05
C LYS A 71 -19.27 24.53 0.10
N LEU A 72 -20.40 25.11 0.45
CA LEU A 72 -21.61 25.00 -0.36
C LEU A 72 -21.60 26.09 -1.45
N ASP A 73 -21.90 25.71 -2.69
CA ASP A 73 -22.19 26.66 -3.75
C ASP A 73 -23.57 27.32 -3.54
N GLU A 74 -23.93 28.22 -4.46
CA GLU A 74 -25.22 28.94 -4.45
C GLU A 74 -26.45 28.01 -4.50
N PHE A 75 -26.27 26.75 -4.91
CA PHE A 75 -27.30 25.72 -4.97
C PHE A 75 -27.23 24.74 -3.79
N GLY A 76 -26.35 24.97 -2.80
CA GLY A 76 -26.18 24.10 -1.65
C GLY A 76 -25.32 22.85 -1.91
N ARG A 77 -24.60 22.77 -3.04
CA ARG A 77 -23.73 21.63 -3.36
C ARG A 77 -22.35 21.85 -2.76
N ASP A 78 -21.85 20.83 -2.06
CA ASP A 78 -20.50 20.91 -1.49
C ASP A 78 -19.43 20.71 -2.57
N ILE A 79 -18.78 21.81 -2.97
CA ILE A 79 -17.73 21.82 -3.99
C ILE A 79 -16.48 21.06 -3.55
N ASN A 80 -16.30 20.85 -2.24
CA ASN A 80 -15.15 20.16 -1.67
C ASN A 80 -15.44 18.68 -1.37
N LEU A 81 -16.67 18.20 -1.57
CA LEU A 81 -17.07 16.83 -1.24
C LEU A 81 -16.18 15.80 -1.95
N GLN A 82 -15.99 15.96 -3.26
CA GLN A 82 -15.18 15.04 -4.06
C GLN A 82 -13.74 14.97 -3.54
N LYS A 83 -13.13 16.14 -3.26
CA LYS A 83 -11.77 16.20 -2.72
C LYS A 83 -11.65 15.48 -1.39
N ARG A 84 -12.63 15.65 -0.48
CA ARG A 84 -12.68 14.94 0.81
C ARG A 84 -12.76 13.42 0.61
N MET A 85 -13.64 12.96 -0.27
CA MET A 85 -13.79 11.53 -0.56
C MET A 85 -12.51 10.93 -1.13
N ASP A 86 -11.82 11.63 -2.03
CA ASP A 86 -10.59 11.11 -2.63
C ASP A 86 -9.43 11.08 -1.65
N MET A 87 -9.32 12.06 -0.75
CA MET A 87 -8.33 12.01 0.34
C MET A 87 -8.62 10.87 1.32
N GLU A 88 -9.89 10.65 1.69
CA GLU A 88 -10.27 9.54 2.57
C GLU A 88 -9.95 8.19 1.94
N LYS A 89 -10.17 8.03 0.62
CA LYS A 89 -9.79 6.81 -0.12
C LYS A 89 -8.28 6.57 -0.05
N ARG A 90 -7.45 7.59 -0.30
CA ARG A 90 -5.99 7.47 -0.21
C ARG A 90 -5.55 7.12 1.22
N ALA A 91 -6.10 7.79 2.23
CA ALA A 91 -5.80 7.49 3.63
C ALA A 91 -6.15 6.05 4.02
N LYS A 92 -7.33 5.55 3.61
CA LYS A 92 -7.73 4.14 3.82
C LYS A 92 -6.82 3.16 3.08
N ALA A 93 -6.40 3.48 1.86
CA ALA A 93 -5.47 2.65 1.09
C ALA A 93 -4.11 2.51 1.81
N ARG A 94 -3.54 3.63 2.27
CA ARG A 94 -2.32 3.64 3.11
C ARG A 94 -2.50 2.82 4.37
N GLN A 95 -3.62 2.98 5.08
CA GLN A 95 -3.89 2.21 6.29
C GLN A 95 -3.91 0.71 6.00
N ARG A 96 -4.56 0.27 4.93
CA ARG A 96 -4.60 -1.14 4.51
C ARG A 96 -3.20 -1.69 4.19
N ARG A 97 -2.39 -0.91 3.48
CA ARG A 97 -0.99 -1.30 3.17
C ARG A 97 -0.17 -1.42 4.45
N LYS A 98 -0.28 -0.45 5.36
CA LYS A 98 0.38 -0.50 6.66
C LYS A 98 -0.04 -1.72 7.47
N THR A 99 -1.33 -2.02 7.56
CA THR A 99 -1.80 -3.22 8.29
C THR A 99 -1.26 -4.51 7.68
N ARG A 100 -1.23 -4.61 6.33
CA ARG A 100 -0.67 -5.79 5.65
C ARG A 100 0.83 -5.93 5.92
N PHE A 101 1.55 -4.83 5.86
CA PHE A 101 2.98 -4.79 6.17
C PHE A 101 3.26 -5.18 7.63
N ASP A 102 2.52 -4.59 8.58
CA ASP A 102 2.67 -4.88 10.00
C ASP A 102 2.33 -6.36 10.30
N SER A 103 1.27 -6.91 9.70
CA SER A 103 0.94 -8.34 9.79
C SER A 103 2.06 -9.23 9.24
N LYS A 104 2.60 -8.90 8.05
CA LYS A 104 3.73 -9.62 7.45
C LYS A 104 4.98 -9.55 8.33
N ARG A 105 5.28 -8.37 8.89
CA ARG A 105 6.42 -8.19 9.81
C ARG A 105 6.25 -9.04 11.07
N LEU A 106 5.07 -9.04 11.67
CA LEU A 106 4.79 -9.83 12.87
C LEU A 106 4.87 -11.34 12.60
N SER A 107 4.38 -11.81 11.45
CA SER A 107 4.46 -13.23 11.10
C SER A 107 5.91 -13.71 10.93
N TYR A 108 6.82 -12.86 10.43
CA TYR A 108 8.25 -13.23 10.37
C TYR A 108 8.91 -13.29 11.74
N MET A 109 8.48 -12.45 12.69
CA MET A 109 9.04 -12.44 14.05
C MET A 109 8.55 -13.63 14.90
N GLU A 110 7.40 -14.20 14.59
CA GLU A 110 6.83 -15.36 15.30
C GLU A 110 7.51 -16.69 14.93
N VAL A 111 8.24 -16.72 13.80
CA VAL A 111 8.89 -17.93 13.26
C VAL A 111 10.35 -18.11 13.78
N ASP A 112 10.87 -17.16 14.57
CA ASP A 112 12.26 -17.14 15.04
C ASP A 112 12.60 -18.12 16.19
N SER A 113 11.78 -19.17 16.40
CA SER A 113 12.08 -20.24 17.36
C SER A 113 12.56 -21.55 16.73
N SER A 114 12.76 -21.60 15.40
CA SER A 114 13.43 -22.75 14.77
C SER A 114 14.08 -22.36 13.44
N ASP A 115 15.39 -22.11 13.48
CA ASP A 115 16.35 -22.22 12.37
C ASP A 115 15.78 -22.04 10.95
N GLN A 116 15.44 -20.80 10.56
CA GLN A 116 15.25 -20.47 9.15
C GLN A 116 16.45 -19.68 8.63
N LYS A 117 17.16 -20.30 7.67
CA LYS A 117 18.13 -19.64 6.80
C LYS A 117 17.53 -18.33 6.29
N ILE A 118 18.28 -17.25 6.48
CA ILE A 118 17.95 -15.94 5.95
C ILE A 118 18.14 -16.00 4.43
N GLU A 119 17.09 -16.37 3.69
CA GLU A 119 17.05 -16.25 2.23
C GLU A 119 16.66 -14.80 1.89
N GLY A 120 17.68 -13.93 1.88
CA GLY A 120 17.65 -12.78 0.99
C GLY A 120 17.63 -13.31 -0.45
N GLU A 121 16.70 -12.80 -1.24
CA GLU A 121 16.39 -13.20 -2.62
C GLU A 121 15.38 -14.34 -2.78
N LEU A 122 14.24 -14.29 -2.08
CA LEU A 122 13.00 -14.86 -2.62
C LEU A 122 12.59 -14.03 -3.84
N SER A 123 13.14 -14.39 -5.00
CA SER A 123 12.49 -14.26 -6.30
C SER A 123 11.00 -14.52 -6.09
N THR A 124 10.17 -13.59 -6.54
CA THR A 124 8.72 -13.77 -6.60
C THR A 124 8.42 -14.87 -7.64
N ASP A 125 8.67 -16.12 -7.25
CA ASP A 125 7.99 -17.25 -7.85
C ASP A 125 6.60 -17.26 -7.23
N GLU A 126 5.65 -16.65 -7.93
CA GLU A 126 4.21 -16.84 -7.70
C GLU A 126 3.86 -18.30 -8.03
N SER A 127 4.40 -19.24 -7.26
CA SER A 127 3.80 -20.56 -7.08
C SER A 127 2.63 -20.39 -6.10
N GLU A 128 1.69 -19.49 -6.42
CA GLU A 128 0.29 -19.71 -6.03
C GLU A 128 -0.04 -21.09 -6.60
N SER A 129 -0.18 -22.02 -5.67
CA SER A 129 -0.11 -23.44 -5.93
C SER A 129 -0.99 -23.81 -7.14
N ASP A 130 -0.36 -24.40 -8.16
CA ASP A 130 -1.01 -25.01 -9.31
C ASP A 130 -2.15 -25.97 -8.89
N SER A 131 -2.23 -26.37 -7.62
CA SER A 131 -3.31 -27.16 -7.04
C SER A 131 -4.70 -26.53 -7.19
N GLU A 132 -4.90 -25.22 -6.95
CA GLU A 132 -6.24 -24.61 -7.04
C GLU A 132 -6.70 -24.42 -8.49
N LYS A 133 -5.80 -24.01 -9.39
CA LYS A 133 -6.09 -23.93 -10.84
C LYS A 133 -6.30 -25.32 -11.45
N ASN A 134 -5.50 -26.31 -11.06
CA ASN A 134 -5.64 -27.68 -11.56
C ASN A 134 -6.92 -28.33 -11.02
N ALA A 135 -7.35 -28.05 -9.79
CA ALA A 135 -8.62 -28.53 -9.25
C ALA A 135 -9.84 -27.96 -10.01
N ALA A 136 -9.85 -26.65 -10.28
CA ALA A 136 -10.91 -26.03 -11.07
C ALA A 136 -10.92 -26.57 -12.52
N TYR A 137 -9.75 -26.73 -13.13
CA TYR A 137 -9.62 -27.28 -14.48
C TYR A 137 -10.09 -28.75 -14.56
N GLN A 138 -9.68 -29.60 -13.61
CA GLN A 138 -10.10 -31.00 -13.53
C GLN A 138 -11.61 -31.12 -13.30
N SER A 139 -12.17 -30.31 -12.40
CA SER A 139 -13.62 -30.29 -12.15
C SER A 139 -14.41 -29.93 -13.42
N THR A 140 -13.95 -28.93 -14.18
CA THR A 140 -14.61 -28.50 -15.41
C THR A 140 -14.52 -29.58 -16.51
N ARG A 141 -13.36 -30.25 -16.61
CA ARG A 141 -13.12 -31.34 -17.56
C ARG A 141 -13.98 -32.57 -17.25
N ASP A 142 -14.07 -32.96 -15.98
CA ASP A 142 -14.85 -34.13 -15.56
C ASP A 142 -16.35 -33.90 -15.75
N LEU A 143 -16.84 -32.68 -15.54
CA LEU A 143 -18.22 -32.31 -15.84
C LEU A 143 -18.52 -32.48 -17.34
N LEU A 144 -17.64 -31.97 -18.21
CA LEU A 144 -17.80 -32.09 -19.67
C LEU A 144 -17.84 -33.55 -20.13
N LEU A 145 -16.97 -34.41 -19.59
CA LEU A 145 -16.95 -35.83 -19.92
C LEU A 145 -18.22 -36.55 -19.49
N ARG A 146 -18.73 -36.30 -18.27
CA ARG A 146 -20.02 -36.88 -17.83
C ARG A 146 -21.18 -36.43 -18.70
N THR A 147 -21.25 -35.15 -19.06
CA THR A 147 -22.32 -34.66 -19.94
C THR A 147 -22.25 -35.26 -21.34
N ALA A 148 -21.05 -35.61 -21.82
CA ALA A 148 -20.88 -36.26 -23.11
C ALA A 148 -21.31 -37.74 -23.08
N GLU A 149 -21.15 -38.42 -21.95
CA GLU A 149 -21.63 -39.79 -21.73
C GLU A 149 -23.16 -39.88 -21.60
N GLU A 150 -23.81 -38.83 -21.08
CA GLU A 150 -25.29 -38.75 -20.97
C GLU A 150 -26.00 -38.47 -22.31
N ILE A 151 -25.27 -38.11 -23.37
CA ILE A 151 -25.80 -37.78 -24.70
C ILE A 151 -25.68 -38.97 -25.69
N GLN A 152 -25.19 -40.14 -25.25
CA GLN A 152 -25.26 -41.40 -26.00
C GLN A 152 -26.56 -42.17 -25.73
#